data_AF-A0A3L7S3L4-F1
#
_entry.id   AF-A0A3L7S3L4-F1
#
_cell.length_a   1.000
_cell.length_b   1.000
_cell.length_c   1.000
_cell.angle_alpha   90.00
_cell.angle_beta   90.00
_cell.angle_gamma   90.00
#
_symmetry.space_group_name_H-M   'P 1'
#
loop_
_entity.id
_entity.type
_entity.pdbx_description
1 polymer ?
#
loop_
_entity_poly.entity_id
_entity_poly.type
_entity_poly.pdbx_seq_one_letter_code
_entity_poly.pdbx_strand_id
1 'polypeptide(L)'
;MVNIRDNQNSRLNTSGNMTEPERELQACIKEQSVVFEAAVGVIERLETAAAQRNLGNPDAVIQLQKSLDLVVAAQQRVSEAYSRFSQGKGTLTTDLRTTLGRHEALLKALISRIDHLQHTFEDVRSELIPQIDAESRQRNMQVAYQKSMRSL
;
A
#
# COMPACT_ATOMS: atom_id res chain seq x y z
N MET A 1 63.49 18.33 23.53
CA MET A 1 62.69 19.18 22.62
C MET A 1 62.44 18.33 21.38
N VAL A 2 61.25 17.93 20.98
CA VAL A 2 59.90 18.53 21.05
C VAL A 2 58.86 17.39 21.16
N ASN A 3 57.82 17.60 21.99
CA ASN A 3 56.64 16.74 22.10
C ASN A 3 55.80 16.79 20.82
N ILE A 4 55.42 15.63 20.27
CA ILE A 4 54.35 15.52 19.27
C ILE A 4 53.27 14.60 19.85
N ARG A 5 52.53 15.15 20.82
CA ARG A 5 51.13 14.79 21.08
C ARG A 5 50.35 15.77 20.24
N ASP A 6 49.54 15.26 19.30
CA ASP A 6 48.31 15.85 18.78
C ASP A 6 48.01 15.18 17.45
N ASN A 7 47.09 14.19 17.45
CA ASN A 7 45.95 14.16 16.53
C ASN A 7 45.10 12.88 16.75
N GLN A 8 44.63 12.65 17.97
CA GLN A 8 43.39 11.89 18.18
C GLN A 8 42.26 12.91 18.27
N ASN A 9 41.52 13.15 17.18
CA ASN A 9 40.10 13.53 17.17
C ASN A 9 39.61 14.00 15.79
N SER A 10 39.60 13.08 14.82
CA SER A 10 38.68 13.24 13.67
C SER A 10 38.04 11.90 13.36
N ARG A 11 37.39 11.33 14.39
CA ARG A 11 36.23 10.47 14.14
C ARG A 11 35.14 11.39 13.60
N LEU A 12 34.88 11.25 12.31
CA LEU A 12 33.70 11.74 11.61
C LEU A 12 32.45 11.42 12.42
N ASN A 13 32.01 12.40 13.22
CA ASN A 13 30.81 12.33 14.04
C ASN A 13 29.76 13.22 13.35
N THR A 14 29.36 12.86 12.14
CA THR A 14 28.26 13.51 11.41
C THR A 14 26.90 12.87 11.70
N SER A 15 26.81 11.96 12.67
CA SER A 15 25.56 11.26 13.04
C SER A 15 25.09 11.58 14.47
N GLY A 16 25.42 12.77 14.99
CA GLY A 16 25.34 13.08 16.42
C GLY A 16 24.12 13.86 16.92
N ASN A 17 23.24 14.38 16.06
CA ASN A 17 22.20 15.35 16.49
C ASN A 17 20.74 14.91 16.26
N MET A 18 20.47 13.66 15.90
CA MET A 18 19.07 13.17 15.89
C MET A 18 18.63 12.83 17.31
N THR A 19 17.59 13.52 17.77
CA THR A 19 16.90 13.21 19.03
C THR A 19 16.26 11.82 18.98
N GLU A 20 16.09 11.16 20.12
CA GLU A 20 15.51 9.83 20.19
C GLU A 20 14.09 9.74 19.56
N PRO A 21 13.17 10.70 19.80
CA PRO A 21 11.87 10.73 19.11
C PRO A 21 11.97 10.91 17.60
N GLU A 22 13.00 11.60 17.12
CA GLU A 22 13.24 11.80 15.69
C GLU A 22 13.72 10.52 15.01
N ARG A 23 14.57 9.74 15.68
CA ARG A 23 14.99 8.42 15.17
C ARG A 23 13.83 7.46 15.13
N GLU A 24 12.99 7.46 16.16
CA GLU A 24 11.78 6.65 16.20
C GLU A 24 10.85 7.01 15.03
N LEU A 25 10.56 8.30 14.84
CA LEU A 25 9.76 8.77 13.70
C LEU A 25 10.36 8.36 12.35
N GLN A 26 11.67 8.53 12.17
CA GLN A 26 12.34 8.13 10.93
C GLN A 26 12.26 6.62 10.70
N ALA A 27 12.41 5.80 11.75
CA ALA A 27 12.28 4.36 11.66
C ALA A 27 10.86 3.94 11.27
N CYS A 28 9.83 4.52 11.92
CA CYS A 28 8.44 4.25 11.58
C CYS A 28 8.11 4.61 10.13
N ILE A 29 8.59 5.76 9.63
CA ILE A 29 8.39 6.17 8.23
C ILE A 29 9.06 5.19 7.25
N LYS A 30 10.27 4.71 7.57
CA LYS A 30 10.97 3.71 6.74
C LYS A 30 10.21 2.39 6.70
N GLU A 31 9.76 1.91 7.85
CA GLU A 31 8.95 0.69 7.94
C GLU A 31 7.64 0.82 7.15
N GLN A 32 6.95 1.96 7.27
CA GLN A 32 5.73 2.21 6.52
C GLN A 32 5.98 2.24 5.00
N SER A 33 7.13 2.76 4.57
CA SER A 33 7.49 2.79 3.15
C SER A 33 7.63 1.37 2.56
N VAL A 34 8.18 0.42 3.32
CA VAL A 34 8.22 -1.00 2.92
C VAL A 34 6.82 -1.58 2.79
N VAL A 35 5.93 -1.25 3.72
CA VAL A 35 4.52 -1.69 3.66
C VAL A 35 3.81 -1.11 2.44
N PHE A 36 4.09 0.14 2.09
CA PHE A 36 3.51 0.78 0.90
C PHE A 36 4.00 0.11 -0.39
N GLU A 37 5.29 -0.17 -0.50
CA GLU A 37 5.86 -0.89 -1.65
C GLU A 37 5.23 -2.28 -1.80
N ALA A 38 5.05 -3.01 -0.70
CA ALA A 38 4.36 -4.29 -0.71
C ALA A 38 2.90 -4.18 -1.16
N ALA A 39 2.16 -3.16 -0.70
CA ALA A 39 0.79 -2.91 -1.11
C ALA A 39 0.70 -2.56 -2.60
N VAL A 40 1.61 -1.74 -3.13
CA VAL A 40 1.69 -1.43 -4.56
C VAL A 40 1.92 -2.70 -5.38
N GLY A 41 2.82 -3.59 -4.96
CA GLY A 41 3.05 -4.87 -5.65
C GLY A 41 1.85 -5.83 -5.62
N VAL A 42 0.94 -5.70 -4.66
CA VAL A 42 -0.34 -6.44 -4.67
C VAL A 42 -1.31 -5.80 -5.67
N ILE A 43 -1.40 -4.47 -5.68
CA ILE A 43 -2.27 -3.73 -6.62
C ILE A 43 -1.86 -4.01 -8.06
N GLU A 44 -0.57 -3.98 -8.40
CA GLU A 44 -0.08 -4.28 -9.76
C GLU A 44 -0.46 -5.68 -10.24
N ARG A 45 -0.41 -6.66 -9.34
CA ARG A 45 -0.83 -8.04 -9.64
C ARG A 45 -2.33 -8.12 -9.89
N LEU A 46 -3.13 -7.36 -9.14
CA LEU A 46 -4.57 -7.28 -9.33
C LEU A 46 -4.95 -6.55 -10.63
N GLU A 47 -4.30 -5.43 -10.94
CA GLU A 47 -4.47 -4.72 -12.21
C GLU A 47 -4.13 -5.64 -13.40
N THR A 48 -3.03 -6.38 -13.31
CA THR A 48 -2.65 -7.35 -14.34
C THR A 48 -3.69 -8.48 -14.48
N ALA A 49 -4.16 -9.04 -13.37
CA ALA A 49 -5.20 -10.07 -13.39
C ALA A 49 -6.53 -9.53 -13.95
N ALA A 50 -6.86 -8.27 -13.66
CA ALA A 50 -8.02 -7.58 -14.19
C ALA A 50 -7.94 -7.36 -15.70
N ALA A 51 -6.81 -6.87 -16.19
CA ALA A 51 -6.56 -6.73 -17.63
C ALA A 51 -6.67 -8.07 -18.38
N GLN A 52 -6.31 -9.18 -17.72
CA GLN A 52 -6.43 -10.53 -18.27
C GLN A 52 -7.83 -11.16 -18.10
N ARG A 53 -8.81 -10.43 -17.55
CA ARG A 53 -10.16 -10.93 -17.22
C ARG A 53 -10.18 -12.14 -16.27
N ASN A 54 -9.12 -12.30 -15.48
CA ASN A 54 -8.92 -13.38 -14.51
C ASN A 54 -9.21 -12.93 -13.07
N LEU A 55 -10.17 -12.03 -12.89
CA LEU A 55 -10.58 -11.50 -11.58
C LEU A 55 -11.32 -12.51 -10.70
N GLY A 56 -11.60 -13.70 -11.22
CA GLY A 56 -12.27 -14.78 -10.50
C GLY A 56 -11.47 -15.40 -9.35
N ASN A 57 -10.29 -14.90 -9.00
CA ASN A 57 -9.52 -15.36 -7.86
C ASN A 57 -9.79 -14.50 -6.59
N PRO A 58 -10.70 -14.93 -5.70
CA PRO A 58 -11.00 -14.19 -4.47
C PRO A 58 -9.80 -14.03 -3.53
N ASP A 59 -8.77 -14.89 -3.64
CA ASP A 59 -7.58 -14.81 -2.80
C ASP A 59 -6.79 -13.52 -3.03
N ALA A 60 -6.80 -12.98 -4.26
CA ALA A 60 -6.04 -11.77 -4.59
C ALA A 60 -6.67 -10.52 -3.94
N VAL A 61 -8.01 -10.46 -3.86
CA VAL A 61 -8.74 -9.38 -3.17
C VAL A 61 -8.52 -9.47 -1.65
N ILE A 62 -8.52 -10.69 -1.09
CA ILE A 62 -8.20 -10.91 0.32
C ILE A 62 -6.76 -10.48 0.64
N GLN A 63 -5.81 -10.75 -0.26
CA GLN A 63 -4.43 -10.28 -0.10
C GLN A 63 -4.34 -8.75 -0.12
N LEU A 64 -5.08 -8.08 -1.01
CA LEU A 64 -5.15 -6.62 -1.03
C LEU A 64 -5.70 -6.07 0.28
N GLN A 65 -6.81 -6.62 0.78
CA GLN A 65 -7.41 -6.19 2.04
C GLN A 65 -6.40 -6.29 3.19
N LYS A 66 -5.70 -7.42 3.31
CA LYS A 66 -4.64 -7.60 4.32
C LYS A 66 -3.51 -6.60 4.18
N SER A 67 -3.06 -6.32 2.95
CA SER A 67 -2.03 -5.31 2.71
C SER A 67 -2.48 -3.91 3.10
N LEU A 68 -3.74 -3.55 2.84
CA LEU A 68 -4.31 -2.27 3.26
C LEU A 68 -4.46 -2.17 4.78
N ASP A 69 -4.84 -3.26 5.47
CA ASP A 69 -4.88 -3.29 6.93
C ASP A 69 -3.49 -3.04 7.54
N LEU A 70 -2.44 -3.60 6.94
CA LEU A 70 -1.05 -3.34 7.33
C LEU A 70 -0.63 -1.89 7.09
N VAL A 71 -1.09 -1.27 5.98
CA VAL A 71 -0.87 0.16 5.68
C VAL A 71 -1.49 1.02 6.79
N VAL A 72 -2.72 0.73 7.20
CA VAL A 72 -3.42 1.45 8.27
C VAL A 72 -2.69 1.31 9.60
N ALA A 73 -2.28 0.08 9.95
CA ALA A 73 -1.52 -0.17 11.19
C ALA A 73 -0.16 0.55 11.19
N ALA A 74 0.54 0.60 10.05
CA ALA A 74 1.79 1.33 9.92
C ALA A 74 1.59 2.86 10.03
N GLN A 75 0.51 3.40 9.46
CA GLN A 75 0.15 4.81 9.60
C GLN A 75 -0.12 5.19 11.05
N GLN A 76 -0.81 4.33 11.80
CA GLN A 76 -1.08 4.56 13.22
C GLN A 76 0.23 4.69 14.02
N ARG A 77 1.20 3.82 13.76
CA ARG A 77 2.54 3.89 14.40
C ARG A 77 3.29 5.16 14.04
N VAL A 78 3.23 5.62 12.79
CA VAL A 78 3.83 6.90 12.38
C VAL A 78 3.14 8.08 13.05
N SER A 79 1.81 8.06 13.18
CA SER A 79 1.04 9.10 13.88
C SER A 79 1.45 9.22 15.35
N GLU A 80 1.62 8.08 16.03
CA GLU A 80 2.08 8.03 17.42
C GLU A 80 3.52 8.55 17.57
N ALA A 81 4.43 8.12 16.70
CA ALA A 81 5.81 8.59 16.69
C ALA A 81 5.92 10.09 16.38
N TYR A 82 5.08 10.59 15.47
CA TYR A 82 4.98 12.02 15.15
C TYR A 82 4.44 12.82 16.34
N SER A 83 3.44 12.30 17.05
CA SER A 83 2.93 12.94 18.27
C SER A 83 4.04 13.10 19.32
N ARG A 84 4.82 12.04 19.59
CA ARG A 84 5.98 12.09 20.50
C ARG A 84 7.06 13.07 20.04
N PHE A 85 7.38 13.07 18.74
CA PHE A 85 8.31 14.02 18.15
C PHE A 85 7.84 15.48 18.30
N SER A 86 6.56 15.75 18.03
CA SER A 86 5.98 17.10 18.11
C SER A 86 5.96 17.66 19.53
N GLN A 87 5.79 16.81 20.55
CA GLN A 87 5.85 17.18 21.96
C GLN A 87 7.28 17.53 22.41
N GLY A 88 8.30 16.98 21.74
CA GLY A 88 9.70 17.16 22.10
C GLY A 88 10.31 18.53 21.74
N LYS A 89 9.55 19.46 21.15
CA LYS A 89 10.05 20.74 20.58
C LYS A 89 11.26 20.55 19.63
N GLY A 90 11.40 19.37 19.04
CA GLY A 90 12.48 19.04 18.12
C GLY A 90 12.38 19.86 16.85
N THR A 91 13.51 20.33 16.34
CA THR A 91 13.58 20.94 15.00
C THR A 91 13.75 19.84 13.96
N LEU A 92 12.96 19.90 12.89
CA LEU A 92 13.01 18.94 11.79
C LEU A 92 14.38 19.02 11.09
N THR A 93 15.16 17.94 11.15
CA THR A 93 16.41 17.87 10.39
C THR A 93 16.15 17.77 8.88
N THR A 94 17.15 18.15 8.09
CA THR A 94 17.12 18.04 6.63
C THR A 94 16.90 16.59 6.17
N ASP A 95 17.45 15.62 6.88
CA ASP A 95 17.33 14.19 6.57
C ASP A 95 15.90 13.68 6.82
N LEU A 96 15.28 14.08 7.94
CA LEU A 96 13.89 13.75 8.22
C LEU A 96 12.96 14.40 7.19
N ARG A 97 13.19 15.67 6.82
CA ARG A 97 12.40 16.36 5.79
C ARG A 97 12.49 15.66 4.44
N THR A 98 13.69 15.22 4.05
CA THR A 98 13.90 14.45 2.81
C THR A 98 13.18 13.11 2.85
N THR A 99 13.23 12.42 4.00
CA THR A 99 12.55 11.14 4.21
C THR A 99 11.03 11.30 4.11
N LEU A 100 10.47 12.34 4.74
CA LEU A 100 9.05 12.68 4.66
C LEU A 100 8.60 13.02 3.24
N GLY A 101 9.40 13.78 2.48
CA GLY A 101 9.08 14.11 1.08
C GLY A 101 9.00 12.88 0.19
N ARG A 102 9.92 11.91 0.36
CA ARG A 102 9.85 10.62 -0.35
C ARG A 102 8.61 9.82 0.07
N HIS A 103 8.32 9.82 1.37
CA HIS A 103 7.17 9.12 1.91
C HIS A 103 5.84 9.69 1.39
N GLU A 104 5.72 11.02 1.31
CA GLU A 104 4.56 11.70 0.73
C GLU A 104 4.35 11.31 -0.75
N ALA A 105 5.44 11.21 -1.53
CA ALA A 105 5.36 10.78 -2.93
C ALA A 105 4.86 9.32 -3.05
N LEU A 106 5.33 8.43 -2.17
CA LEU A 106 4.85 7.04 -2.11
C LEU A 106 3.36 6.96 -1.73
N LEU A 107 2.92 7.75 -0.76
CA LEU A 107 1.51 7.81 -0.35
C LEU A 107 0.62 8.26 -1.51
N LYS A 108 1.01 9.33 -2.21
CA LYS A 108 0.26 9.82 -3.38
C LYS A 108 0.18 8.75 -4.47
N ALA A 109 1.28 8.07 -4.75
CA ALA A 109 1.31 6.99 -5.73
C ALA A 109 0.39 5.81 -5.33
N LEU A 110 0.37 5.45 -4.05
CA LEU A 110 -0.52 4.40 -3.53
C LEU A 110 -2.00 4.79 -3.69
N ILE A 111 -2.37 6.01 -3.31
CA ILE A 111 -3.75 6.51 -3.45
C ILE A 111 -4.20 6.47 -4.91
N SER A 112 -3.40 7.04 -5.83
CA SER A 112 -3.75 7.07 -7.26
C SER A 112 -3.92 5.66 -7.85
N ARG A 113 -3.16 4.67 -7.37
CA ARG A 113 -3.29 3.27 -7.80
C ARG A 113 -4.53 2.59 -7.21
N ILE A 114 -4.87 2.88 -5.95
CA ILE A 114 -6.13 2.39 -5.36
C ILE A 114 -7.32 2.94 -6.16
N ASP A 115 -7.30 4.24 -6.50
CA ASP A 115 -8.36 4.85 -7.31
C ASP A 115 -8.47 4.17 -8.69
N HIS A 116 -7.34 3.91 -9.36
CA HIS A 116 -7.33 3.22 -10.65
C HIS A 116 -7.87 1.78 -10.55
N LEU A 117 -7.48 1.05 -9.51
CA LEU A 117 -7.94 -0.30 -9.26
C LEU A 117 -9.45 -0.34 -9.00
N GLN A 118 -10.00 0.64 -8.27
CA GLN A 118 -11.45 0.77 -8.05
C GLN A 118 -12.21 0.92 -9.37
N HIS A 119 -11.76 1.82 -10.25
CA HIS A 119 -12.36 1.97 -11.58
C HIS A 119 -12.29 0.68 -12.39
N THR A 120 -11.15 -0.01 -12.33
CA THR A 120 -10.96 -1.30 -13.03
C THR A 120 -11.95 -2.38 -12.52
N PHE A 121 -12.17 -2.45 -11.20
CA PHE A 121 -13.18 -3.35 -10.64
C PHE A 121 -14.60 -2.96 -11.03
N GLU A 122 -14.92 -1.67 -11.09
CA GLU A 122 -16.22 -1.16 -11.53
C GLU A 122 -16.50 -1.47 -13.01
N ASP A 123 -15.49 -1.32 -13.88
CA ASP A 123 -15.57 -1.66 -15.29
C ASP A 123 -15.84 -3.16 -15.46
N VAL A 124 -15.06 -4.00 -14.78
CA VAL A 124 -15.23 -5.45 -14.86
C VAL A 124 -16.58 -5.89 -14.28
N ARG A 125 -17.03 -5.28 -13.20
CA ARG A 125 -18.37 -5.52 -12.65
C ARG A 125 -19.45 -5.15 -13.67
N SER A 126 -19.31 -4.02 -14.34
CA SER A 126 -20.25 -3.54 -15.37
C SER A 126 -20.29 -4.46 -16.59
N GLU A 127 -19.16 -5.10 -16.93
CA GLU A 127 -19.08 -6.11 -17.99
C GLU A 127 -19.67 -7.47 -17.59
N LEU A 128 -19.43 -7.94 -16.36
CA LEU A 128 -19.80 -9.29 -15.91
C LEU A 128 -21.29 -9.41 -15.54
N ILE A 129 -21.91 -8.37 -14.96
CA ILE A 129 -23.32 -8.42 -14.54
C ILE A 129 -24.25 -8.77 -15.71
N PRO A 130 -24.19 -8.09 -16.87
CA PRO A 130 -25.04 -8.41 -18.02
C PRO A 130 -24.81 -9.82 -18.57
N GLN A 131 -23.57 -10.31 -18.52
CA GLN A 131 -23.22 -11.65 -19.00
C GLN A 131 -23.83 -12.75 -18.11
N ILE A 132 -23.72 -12.59 -16.78
CA ILE A 132 -24.33 -13.51 -15.81
C ILE A 132 -25.86 -13.52 -15.97
N ASP A 133 -26.48 -12.35 -16.16
CA ASP A 133 -27.92 -12.25 -16.37
C ASP A 133 -28.38 -12.89 -17.69
N ALA A 134 -27.55 -12.79 -18.74
CA ALA A 134 -27.82 -13.43 -20.02
C ALA A 134 -27.69 -14.97 -19.92
N GLU A 135 -26.63 -15.47 -19.29
CA GLU A 135 -26.41 -16.91 -19.07
C GLU A 135 -27.49 -17.52 -18.17
N SER A 136 -27.87 -16.83 -17.10
CA SER A 136 -28.95 -17.25 -16.20
C SER A 136 -30.28 -17.37 -16.95
N ARG A 137 -30.62 -16.37 -17.77
CA ARG A 137 -31.81 -16.42 -18.63
C ARG A 137 -31.75 -17.56 -19.64
N GLN A 138 -30.60 -17.80 -20.27
CA GLN A 138 -30.41 -18.88 -21.22
C GLN A 138 -30.58 -20.26 -20.56
N ARG A 139 -29.99 -20.48 -19.37
CA ARG A 139 -30.18 -21.73 -18.61
C ARG A 139 -31.64 -21.93 -18.22
N ASN A 140 -32.31 -20.88 -17.74
CA ASN A 140 -33.73 -20.97 -17.35
C ASN A 140 -34.62 -21.34 -18.55
N MET A 141 -34.36 -20.75 -19.73
CA MET A 141 -35.05 -21.14 -20.96
C MET A 141 -34.78 -22.60 -21.34
N GLN A 142 -33.52 -23.04 -21.33
CA GLN A 142 -33.17 -24.44 -21.64
C GLN A 142 -33.87 -25.43 -20.70
N VAL A 143 -33.93 -25.13 -19.40
CA VAL A 143 -34.63 -25.96 -18.41
C VAL A 143 -36.14 -25.99 -18.69
N ALA A 144 -36.74 -24.86 -19.05
CA ALA A 144 -38.15 -24.78 -19.42
C ALA A 144 -38.47 -25.61 -20.68
N TYR A 145 -37.64 -25.50 -21.72
CA TYR A 145 -37.78 -26.30 -22.95
C TYR A 145 -37.65 -27.80 -22.69
N GLN A 146 -36.66 -28.23 -21.89
CA GLN A 146 -36.49 -29.64 -21.54
C GLN A 146 -37.66 -30.20 -20.73
N LYS A 147 -38.25 -29.40 -19.82
CA LYS A 147 -39.45 -29.79 -19.09
C LYS A 147 -40.66 -29.95 -20.01
N SER A 148 -40.87 -28.99 -20.92
CA SER A 148 -41.97 -29.04 -21.90
C SER A 148 -41.88 -30.22 -22.86
N MET A 149 -40.66 -30.61 -23.28
CA MET A 149 -40.41 -31.77 -24.15
C MET A 149 -40.62 -33.13 -23.44
N ARG A 150 -40.48 -33.18 -22.11
CA ARG A 150 -40.72 -34.40 -21.31
C ARG A 150 -42.19 -34.59 -20.92
N SER A 151 -43.00 -33.54 -21.01
CA SER A 151 -44.44 -33.57 -20.68
C SER A 151 -45.35 -33.82 -21.89
N LEU A 152 -44.78 -33.98 -23.09
CA LEU A 152 -45.42 -34.45 -24.32
C LEU A 152 -45.22 -35.96 -24.45
#